data_AF-G7G9B6-F1
#
_entry.id   AF-G7G9B6-F1
#
_cell.length_a   1.000
_cell.length_b   1.000
_cell.length_c   1.000
_cell.angle_alpha   90.00
_cell.angle_beta   90.00
_cell.angle_gamma   90.00
#
_symmetry.space_group_name_H-M   'P 1'
#
loop_
_entity.id
_entity.type
_entity.pdbx_description
1 polymer ?
#
loop_
_entity_poly.entity_id
_entity_poly.type
_entity_poly.pdbx_seq_one_letter_code
_entity_poly.pdbx_strand_id
1 'polypeptide(L)'
;MRHQSDHHHEGEHDSYHREHQRTGRRGRLFESGRMKLLVLHLIQQSPKHGYEIIKEISDLVGDGYTPSAGTIYPTLTNLEEMNFISLLDAERKQYQVTQLGEAYLQEQQDKLLALLEKLRLRREIHNNDQLIEIHRAMENLKTALRLKLNIADLQQEQIYQIAEKIDQAAIAIGRL
;
A
#
# COMPACT_ATOMS: atom_id res chain seq x y z
N MET A 1 -27.34 -34.36 50.35
CA MET A 1 -26.59 -35.16 49.36
C MET A 1 -27.37 -35.25 48.06
N ARG A 2 -27.01 -34.46 47.04
CA ARG A 2 -26.72 -34.88 45.65
C ARG A 2 -26.51 -33.61 44.80
N HIS A 3 -25.30 -33.52 44.27
CA HIS A 3 -24.83 -32.57 43.27
C HIS A 3 -25.29 -32.99 41.87
N GLN A 4 -25.59 -31.99 41.04
CA GLN A 4 -25.41 -31.92 39.58
C GLN A 4 -25.63 -30.44 39.24
N SER A 5 -24.62 -29.62 38.93
CA SER A 5 -23.70 -29.62 37.78
C SER A 5 -24.43 -29.39 36.46
N ASP A 6 -24.63 -28.12 36.10
CA ASP A 6 -24.73 -27.69 34.70
C ASP A 6 -23.88 -26.43 34.51
N HIS A 7 -22.81 -26.60 33.73
CA HIS A 7 -21.86 -25.57 33.33
C HIS A 7 -22.43 -24.81 32.11
N HIS A 8 -22.75 -23.54 32.29
CA HIS A 8 -22.92 -22.62 31.16
C HIS A 8 -21.57 -22.02 30.77
N HIS A 9 -21.21 -22.26 29.53
CA HIS A 9 -20.01 -21.80 28.84
C HIS A 9 -20.40 -20.58 28.00
N GLU A 10 -20.07 -19.38 28.45
CA GLU A 10 -20.10 -18.19 27.59
C GLU A 10 -18.67 -17.66 27.49
N GLY A 11 -18.01 -18.07 26.41
CA GLY A 11 -16.75 -17.50 25.97
C GLY A 11 -17.01 -16.12 25.36
N GLU A 12 -16.69 -15.09 26.13
CA GLU A 12 -16.43 -13.75 25.61
C GLU A 12 -15.20 -13.81 24.70
N HIS A 13 -15.37 -13.62 23.39
CA HIS A 13 -14.37 -13.05 22.49
C HIS A 13 -14.97 -12.87 21.10
N ASP A 14 -15.26 -11.63 20.73
CA ASP A 14 -14.93 -11.13 19.39
C ASP A 14 -14.97 -9.60 19.37
N SER A 15 -13.93 -9.03 19.98
CA SER A 15 -13.54 -7.63 19.84
C SER A 15 -12.80 -7.42 18.52
N TYR A 16 -13.53 -7.41 17.39
CA TYR A 16 -12.98 -6.90 16.13
C TYR A 16 -12.94 -5.37 16.14
N HIS A 17 -11.84 -4.88 16.72
CA HIS A 17 -11.02 -3.77 16.25
C HIS A 17 -11.69 -2.72 15.34
N ARG A 18 -12.12 -1.64 16.00
CA ARG A 18 -11.99 -0.26 15.50
C ARG A 18 -10.54 0.00 15.05
N GLU A 19 -10.31 0.16 13.74
CA GLU A 19 -9.17 0.98 13.27
C GLU A 19 -9.34 1.49 11.82
N HIS A 20 -10.45 2.15 11.51
CA HIS A 20 -10.56 2.97 10.30
C HIS A 20 -10.17 4.42 10.58
N GLN A 21 -8.85 4.70 10.67
CA GLN A 21 -8.30 6.06 10.53
C GLN A 21 -6.76 6.03 10.38
N ARG A 22 -6.24 5.30 9.38
CA ARG A 22 -4.86 5.45 8.87
C ARG A 22 -4.84 5.65 7.34
N THR A 23 -5.82 6.35 6.79
CA THR A 23 -6.04 6.53 5.33
C THR A 23 -5.13 7.57 4.66
N GLY A 24 -4.52 8.51 5.39
CA GLY A 24 -3.77 9.62 4.78
C GLY A 24 -2.41 9.28 4.14
N ARG A 25 -1.80 8.13 4.47
CA ARG A 25 -0.55 7.64 3.84
C ARG A 25 -0.79 6.53 2.82
N ARG A 26 -1.85 5.75 3.03
CA ARG A 26 -2.27 4.59 2.21
C ARG A 26 -2.79 5.02 0.84
N GLY A 27 -3.52 6.14 0.78
CA GLY A 27 -4.02 6.70 -0.48
C GLY A 27 -2.91 6.99 -1.48
N ARG A 28 -1.89 7.77 -1.10
CA ARG A 28 -0.96 8.38 -2.06
C ARG A 28 -0.07 7.45 -2.90
N LEU A 29 0.23 6.23 -2.42
CA LEU A 29 1.03 5.30 -3.22
C LEU A 29 0.25 4.82 -4.45
N PHE A 30 -1.07 4.62 -4.28
CA PHE A 30 -1.92 3.98 -5.28
C PHE A 30 -3.19 4.78 -5.69
N GLU A 31 -3.36 6.02 -5.21
CA GLU A 31 -4.54 6.89 -5.38
C GLU A 31 -4.88 7.24 -6.84
N SER A 32 -3.94 7.05 -7.78
CA SER A 32 -4.10 7.48 -9.19
C SER A 32 -4.33 6.33 -10.17
N GLY A 33 -5.02 5.27 -9.77
CA GLY A 33 -5.23 4.07 -10.61
C GLY A 33 -3.99 3.18 -10.77
N ARG A 34 -2.90 3.50 -10.06
CA ARG A 34 -1.64 2.74 -10.04
C ARG A 34 -1.83 1.30 -9.54
N MET A 35 -2.79 1.07 -8.63
CA MET A 35 -3.11 -0.28 -8.17
C MET A 35 -3.63 -1.14 -9.33
N LYS A 36 -4.55 -0.61 -10.14
CA LYS A 36 -5.09 -1.31 -11.31
C LYS A 36 -3.98 -1.64 -12.31
N LEU A 37 -3.11 -0.66 -12.59
CA LEU A 37 -1.99 -0.84 -13.51
C LEU A 37 -1.01 -1.93 -13.02
N LEU A 38 -0.68 -1.93 -11.72
CA LEU A 38 0.19 -2.94 -11.13
C LEU A 38 -0.45 -4.33 -11.16
N VAL A 39 -1.71 -4.45 -10.73
CA VAL A 39 -2.45 -5.72 -10.72
C VAL A 39 -2.55 -6.31 -12.12
N LEU A 40 -2.86 -5.49 -13.12
CA LEU A 40 -2.91 -5.90 -14.53
C LEU A 40 -1.54 -6.38 -15.02
N HIS A 41 -0.46 -5.66 -14.69
CA HIS A 41 0.90 -6.07 -15.01
C HIS A 41 1.27 -7.42 -14.41
N LEU A 42 0.90 -7.70 -13.15
CA LEU A 42 1.18 -9.00 -12.53
C LEU A 42 0.43 -10.13 -13.25
N ILE A 43 -0.85 -9.92 -13.57
CA ILE A 43 -1.66 -10.91 -14.29
C ILE A 43 -1.12 -11.17 -15.71
N GLN A 44 -0.52 -10.16 -16.36
CA GLN A 44 0.13 -10.33 -17.67
C GLN A 44 1.30 -11.32 -17.62
N GLN A 45 2.06 -11.34 -16.52
CA GLN A 45 3.22 -12.23 -16.41
C GLN A 45 2.80 -13.71 -16.29
N SER A 46 1.68 -13.98 -15.65
CA SER A 46 1.10 -15.32 -15.53
C SER A 46 -0.34 -15.21 -14.98
N PRO A 47 -1.24 -16.14 -15.34
CA PRO A 47 -2.56 -16.18 -14.73
C PRO A 47 -2.47 -16.34 -13.21
N LYS A 48 -3.22 -15.54 -12.46
CA LYS A 48 -3.10 -15.43 -11.00
C LYS A 48 -4.45 -15.37 -10.31
N HIS A 49 -4.49 -15.89 -9.10
CA HIS A 49 -5.59 -15.67 -8.16
C HIS A 49 -5.36 -14.39 -7.32
N GLY A 50 -6.43 -13.84 -6.77
CA GLY A 50 -6.39 -12.60 -5.97
C GLY A 50 -5.43 -12.67 -4.78
N TYR A 51 -5.32 -13.83 -4.13
CA TYR A 51 -4.38 -14.01 -3.02
C TYR A 51 -2.91 -13.99 -3.47
N GLU A 52 -2.60 -14.57 -4.63
CA GLU A 52 -1.24 -14.55 -5.20
C GLU A 52 -0.83 -13.11 -5.52
N ILE A 53 -1.75 -12.32 -6.06
CA ILE A 53 -1.55 -10.89 -6.33
C ILE A 53 -1.28 -10.12 -5.03
N ILE A 54 -2.03 -10.39 -3.95
CA ILE A 54 -1.79 -9.77 -2.64
C ILE A 54 -0.36 -10.06 -2.16
N LYS A 55 0.04 -11.34 -2.23
CA LYS A 55 1.36 -11.79 -1.79
C LYS A 55 2.47 -11.15 -2.62
N GLU A 56 2.35 -11.18 -3.94
CA GLU A 56 3.36 -10.66 -4.86
C GLU A 56 3.51 -9.14 -4.75
N ILE A 57 2.41 -8.39 -4.56
CA ILE A 57 2.50 -6.95 -4.26
C ILE A 57 3.17 -6.72 -2.90
N SER A 58 2.86 -7.53 -1.88
CA SER A 58 3.54 -7.46 -0.58
C SER A 58 5.05 -7.65 -0.73
N ASP A 59 5.46 -8.65 -1.51
CA ASP A 59 6.86 -8.94 -1.76
C ASP A 59 7.52 -7.78 -2.52
N LEU A 60 6.88 -7.26 -3.58
CA LEU A 60 7.40 -6.13 -4.37
C LEU A 60 7.60 -4.85 -3.54
N VAL A 61 6.72 -4.58 -2.58
CA VAL A 61 6.79 -3.37 -1.75
C VAL A 61 7.66 -3.58 -0.49
N GLY A 62 7.81 -4.82 -0.02
CA GLY A 62 8.48 -5.18 1.24
C GLY A 62 7.59 -4.96 2.47
N ASP A 63 8.17 -5.08 3.67
CA ASP A 63 7.45 -5.02 4.97
C ASP A 63 6.70 -3.68 5.23
N GLY A 64 6.84 -2.71 4.32
CA GLY A 64 6.15 -1.43 4.37
C GLY A 64 4.69 -1.44 3.90
N TYR A 65 4.20 -2.46 3.17
CA TYR A 65 2.80 -2.51 2.71
C TYR A 65 2.35 -3.86 2.14
N THR A 66 1.25 -4.38 2.68
CA THR A 66 0.47 -5.47 2.07
C THR A 66 -0.92 -4.94 1.71
N PRO A 67 -1.40 -5.09 0.46
CA PRO A 67 -2.76 -4.69 0.10
C PRO A 67 -3.79 -5.62 0.74
N SER A 68 -4.92 -5.07 1.19
CA SER A 68 -6.00 -5.89 1.74
C SER A 68 -6.81 -6.57 0.64
N ALA A 69 -7.53 -7.66 0.99
CA ALA A 69 -8.55 -8.25 0.14
C ALA A 69 -9.57 -7.20 -0.36
N GLY A 70 -10.03 -6.32 0.53
CA GLY A 70 -10.92 -5.21 0.18
C GLY A 70 -10.31 -4.14 -0.75
N THR A 71 -9.02 -4.20 -1.05
CA THR A 71 -8.36 -3.39 -2.08
C THR A 71 -8.24 -4.16 -3.39
N ILE A 72 -7.82 -5.43 -3.33
CA ILE A 72 -7.51 -6.24 -4.51
C ILE A 72 -8.76 -6.75 -5.21
N TYR A 73 -9.74 -7.30 -4.49
CA TYR A 73 -10.92 -7.86 -5.15
C TYR A 73 -11.76 -6.81 -5.89
N PRO A 74 -12.02 -5.61 -5.33
CA PRO A 74 -12.65 -4.55 -6.11
C PRO A 74 -11.82 -4.12 -7.32
N THR A 75 -10.49 -4.10 -7.20
CA THR A 75 -9.61 -3.80 -8.33
C THR A 75 -9.74 -4.84 -9.45
N LEU A 76 -9.82 -6.13 -9.11
CA LEU A 76 -10.05 -7.21 -10.07
C LEU A 76 -11.40 -7.07 -10.75
N THR A 77 -12.48 -6.83 -9.99
CA THR A 77 -13.81 -6.57 -10.55
C THR A 77 -13.79 -5.41 -11.54
N ASN A 78 -13.14 -4.30 -11.19
CA ASN A 78 -13.00 -3.14 -12.10
C ASN A 78 -12.24 -3.50 -13.39
N LEU A 79 -11.17 -4.29 -13.30
CA LEU A 79 -10.40 -4.71 -14.48
C LEU A 79 -11.19 -5.67 -15.37
N GLU A 80 -12.01 -6.54 -14.78
CA GLU A 80 -12.92 -7.46 -15.49
C GLU A 80 -14.04 -6.69 -16.19
N GLU A 81 -14.69 -5.73 -15.51
CA GLU A 81 -15.70 -4.83 -16.09
C GLU A 81 -15.14 -3.99 -17.26
N MET A 82 -13.86 -3.62 -17.20
CA MET A 82 -13.13 -2.95 -18.28
C MET A 82 -12.70 -3.90 -19.41
N ASN A 83 -12.98 -5.20 -19.29
CA ASN A 83 -12.53 -6.27 -20.19
C ASN A 83 -11.01 -6.35 -20.33
N PHE A 84 -10.24 -5.87 -19.35
CA PHE A 84 -8.78 -5.95 -19.35
C PHE A 84 -8.27 -7.30 -18.85
N ILE A 85 -9.08 -7.98 -18.04
CA ILE A 85 -8.82 -9.35 -17.59
C ILE A 85 -10.07 -10.21 -17.79
N SER A 86 -9.89 -11.52 -17.82
CA SER A 86 -10.98 -12.50 -17.80
C SER A 86 -10.63 -13.69 -16.91
N LEU A 87 -11.64 -14.45 -16.49
CA LEU A 87 -11.44 -15.71 -15.79
C LEU A 87 -10.91 -16.77 -16.76
N LEU A 88 -9.72 -17.29 -16.46
CA LEU A 88 -9.18 -18.49 -17.07
C LEU A 88 -9.83 -19.75 -16.49
N ASP A 89 -10.03 -19.76 -15.17
CA ASP A 89 -10.70 -20.83 -14.43
C ASP A 89 -11.66 -20.19 -13.41
N ALA A 90 -12.96 -20.43 -13.59
CA ALA A 90 -14.01 -19.86 -12.75
C ALA A 90 -14.09 -20.51 -11.35
N GLU A 91 -13.75 -21.80 -11.23
CA GLU A 91 -13.75 -22.50 -9.95
C GLU A 91 -12.56 -22.07 -9.10
N ARG A 92 -11.39 -21.90 -9.72
CA ARG A 92 -10.16 -21.43 -9.05
C ARG A 92 -10.05 -19.90 -8.97
N LYS A 93 -10.95 -19.17 -9.64
CA LYS A 93 -10.90 -17.71 -9.79
C LYS A 93 -9.52 -17.22 -10.22
N GLN A 94 -8.96 -17.87 -11.23
CA GLN A 94 -7.69 -17.45 -11.83
C GLN A 94 -7.97 -16.48 -12.97
N TYR A 95 -7.33 -15.32 -12.93
CA TYR A 95 -7.48 -14.27 -13.93
C TYR A 95 -6.33 -14.31 -14.91
N GLN A 96 -6.62 -14.04 -16.18
CA GLN A 96 -5.65 -13.82 -17.24
C GLN A 96 -5.90 -12.48 -17.92
N VAL A 97 -4.85 -11.90 -18.52
CA VAL A 97 -4.96 -10.64 -19.26
C VAL A 97 -5.64 -10.89 -20.62
N THR A 98 -6.45 -9.93 -21.08
CA THR A 98 -7.01 -9.96 -22.44
C THR A 98 -6.13 -9.15 -23.40
N GLN A 99 -6.39 -9.27 -24.71
CA GLN A 99 -5.73 -8.42 -25.71
C GLN A 99 -5.94 -6.91 -25.46
N LEU A 100 -7.12 -6.53 -24.95
CA LEU A 100 -7.40 -5.14 -24.58
C LEU A 100 -6.57 -4.70 -23.37
N GLY A 101 -6.42 -5.57 -22.37
CA GLY A 101 -5.56 -5.32 -21.22
C GLY A 101 -4.08 -5.20 -21.60
N GLU A 102 -3.61 -6.03 -22.53
CA GLU A 102 -2.24 -5.94 -23.07
C GLU A 102 -2.01 -4.61 -23.80
N ALA A 103 -2.94 -4.19 -24.67
CA ALA A 103 -2.85 -2.90 -25.36
C ALA A 103 -2.80 -1.73 -24.36
N TYR A 104 -3.66 -1.77 -23.33
CA TYR A 104 -3.64 -0.76 -22.26
C TYR A 104 -2.31 -0.72 -21.50
N LEU A 105 -1.70 -1.88 -21.21
CA LEU A 105 -0.38 -1.93 -20.56
C LEU A 105 0.71 -1.31 -21.43
N GLN A 106 0.68 -1.55 -22.75
CA GLN A 106 1.62 -0.93 -23.68
C GLN A 106 1.44 0.60 -23.71
N GLU A 107 0.20 1.09 -23.76
CA GLU A 107 -0.08 2.53 -23.71
C GLU A 107 0.37 3.20 -22.40
N GLN A 108 0.36 2.45 -21.29
CA GLN A 108 0.75 2.95 -19.97
C GLN A 108 2.18 2.55 -19.55
N GLN A 109 3.00 2.05 -20.48
CA GLN A 109 4.31 1.47 -20.18
C GLN A 109 5.21 2.43 -19.38
N ASP A 110 5.30 3.71 -19.78
CA ASP A 110 6.11 4.71 -19.07
C ASP A 110 5.66 4.90 -17.62
N LYS A 111 4.34 4.93 -17.38
CA LYS A 111 3.78 5.06 -16.03
C LYS A 111 4.01 3.80 -15.20
N LEU A 112 3.96 2.63 -15.84
CA LEU A 112 4.25 1.36 -15.19
C LEU A 112 5.72 1.30 -14.77
N LEU A 113 6.65 1.65 -15.66
CA LEU A 113 8.09 1.68 -15.35
C LEU A 113 8.40 2.67 -14.22
N ALA A 114 7.84 3.88 -14.27
CA ALA A 114 8.01 4.86 -13.20
C ALA A 114 7.43 4.37 -11.86
N LEU A 115 6.33 3.62 -11.88
CA LEU A 115 5.77 2.99 -10.68
C LEU A 115 6.70 1.91 -10.13
N LEU A 116 7.16 0.99 -10.97
CA LEU A 116 8.05 -0.11 -10.57
C LEU A 116 9.37 0.40 -9.99
N GLU A 117 9.99 1.41 -10.62
CA GLU A 117 11.20 2.04 -10.08
C GLU A 117 10.95 2.68 -8.71
N LYS A 118 9.81 3.35 -8.53
CA LYS A 118 9.44 3.93 -7.23
C LYS A 118 9.24 2.86 -6.15
N LEU A 119 8.69 1.69 -6.51
CA LEU A 119 8.54 0.56 -5.59
C LEU A 119 9.90 -0.07 -5.25
N ARG A 120 10.77 -0.26 -6.25
CA ARG A 120 12.14 -0.76 -6.08
C ARG A 120 12.95 0.12 -5.13
N LEU A 121 12.99 1.43 -5.38
CA LEU A 121 13.69 2.39 -4.52
C LEU A 121 13.17 2.35 -3.08
N ARG A 122 11.85 2.26 -2.89
CA ARG A 122 11.26 2.13 -1.56
C ARG A 122 11.75 0.85 -0.85
N ARG A 123 11.74 -0.28 -1.57
CA ARG A 123 12.17 -1.58 -1.02
C ARG A 123 13.64 -1.57 -0.66
N GLU A 124 14.50 -1.02 -1.52
CA GLU A 124 15.94 -0.89 -1.26
C GLU A 124 16.24 -0.02 -0.06
N ILE A 125 15.52 1.10 0.08
CA ILE A 125 15.66 1.94 1.25
C ILE A 125 15.26 1.11 2.49
N HIS A 126 14.10 0.44 2.47
CA HIS A 126 13.59 -0.32 3.63
C HIS A 126 14.47 -1.52 4.05
N ASN A 127 15.01 -2.26 3.09
CA ASN A 127 15.77 -3.49 3.34
C ASN A 127 17.26 -3.26 3.60
N ASN A 128 17.73 -2.02 3.57
CA ASN A 128 19.14 -1.71 3.81
C ASN A 128 19.37 -1.36 5.28
N ASP A 129 19.94 -2.29 6.04
CA ASP A 129 20.30 -2.12 7.45
C ASP A 129 21.25 -0.92 7.68
N GLN A 130 22.04 -0.54 6.67
CA GLN A 130 22.92 0.63 6.75
C GLN A 130 22.14 1.95 6.76
N LEU A 131 20.86 1.94 6.34
CA LEU A 131 19.98 3.11 6.30
C LEU A 131 19.06 3.21 7.52
N ILE A 132 19.15 2.29 8.50
CA ILE A 132 18.31 2.27 9.71
C ILE A 132 18.30 3.64 10.40
N GLU A 133 19.46 4.27 10.52
CA GLU A 133 19.59 5.58 11.15
C GLU A 133 18.88 6.69 10.36
N ILE A 134 18.93 6.64 9.02
CA ILE A 134 18.23 7.58 8.15
C ILE A 134 16.72 7.38 8.24
N HIS A 135 16.24 6.13 8.25
CA HIS A 135 14.81 5.84 8.44
C HIS A 135 14.30 6.32 9.78
N ARG A 136 15.04 6.05 10.87
CA ARG A 136 14.69 6.51 12.21
C ARG A 136 14.58 8.03 12.25
N ALA A 137 15.56 8.74 11.70
CA ALA A 137 15.55 10.20 11.61
C ALA A 137 14.33 10.71 10.80
N MET A 138 14.01 10.06 9.68
CA MET A 138 12.85 10.41 8.86
C MET A 138 11.52 10.18 9.59
N GLU A 139 11.32 9.04 10.27
CA GLU A 139 10.08 8.79 11.03
C GLU A 139 9.94 9.74 12.22
N ASN A 140 11.04 10.15 12.86
CA ASN A 140 11.02 11.20 13.87
C ASN A 140 10.55 12.54 13.30
N LEU A 141 11.09 12.96 12.15
CA LEU A 141 10.66 14.19 11.45
C LEU A 141 9.17 14.13 11.10
N LYS A 142 8.73 13.01 10.48
CA LYS A 142 7.33 12.80 10.10
C LYS A 142 6.38 12.87 11.31
N THR A 143 6.79 12.29 12.43
CA THR A 143 6.01 12.31 13.68
C THR A 143 5.91 13.73 14.24
N ALA A 144 7.03 14.46 14.31
CA ALA A 144 7.05 15.84 14.78
C ALA A 144 6.14 16.74 13.93
N LEU A 145 6.21 16.61 12.60
CA LEU A 145 5.34 17.36 11.69
C LEU A 145 3.87 17.01 11.88
N ARG A 146 3.53 15.71 11.97
CA ARG A 146 2.15 15.27 12.19
C ARG A 146 1.57 15.83 13.49
N LEU A 147 2.32 15.79 14.59
CA LEU A 147 1.88 16.33 15.88
C LEU A 147 1.67 17.84 15.78
N LYS A 148 2.60 18.56 15.14
CA LYS A 148 2.53 20.02 14.98
C LYS A 148 1.35 20.46 14.12
N LEU A 149 1.07 19.74 13.03
CA LEU A 149 -0.03 20.03 12.10
C LEU A 149 -1.42 19.62 12.62
N ASN A 150 -1.51 18.62 13.50
CA ASN A 150 -2.79 18.17 14.06
C ASN A 150 -3.26 18.98 15.27
N ILE A 151 -2.37 19.69 15.97
CA ILE A 151 -2.65 20.29 17.29
C ILE A 151 -2.76 21.81 17.22
N ALA A 152 -2.18 22.49 16.22
CA ALA A 152 -2.03 23.94 16.22
C ALA A 152 -2.62 24.62 14.98
N ASP A 153 -3.32 25.75 15.19
CA ASP A 153 -3.47 26.79 14.18
C ASP A 153 -2.10 27.44 13.96
N LEU A 154 -1.37 26.93 12.96
CA LEU A 154 -0.05 27.43 12.64
C LEU A 154 -0.15 28.80 11.99
N GLN A 155 0.58 29.77 12.53
CA GLN A 155 0.75 31.06 11.88
C GLN A 155 1.59 30.90 10.61
N GLN A 156 1.36 31.78 9.62
CA GLN A 156 2.03 31.72 8.33
C GLN A 156 3.57 31.76 8.47
N GLU A 157 4.08 32.53 9.43
CA GLU A 157 5.51 32.56 9.76
C GLU A 157 6.06 31.19 10.22
N GLN A 158 5.31 30.46 11.05
CA GLN A 158 5.71 29.14 11.52
C GLN A 158 5.73 28.11 10.37
N ILE A 159 4.80 28.23 9.42
CA ILE A 159 4.78 27.39 8.21
C ILE A 159 6.04 27.65 7.37
N TYR A 160 6.40 28.92 7.15
CA TYR A 160 7.63 29.27 6.43
C TYR A 160 8.88 28.73 7.13
N GLN A 161 8.99 28.89 8.45
CA GLN A 161 10.13 28.38 9.21
C GLN A 161 10.25 26.84 9.15
N ILE A 162 9.13 26.12 9.14
CA ILE A 162 9.13 24.65 8.99
C ILE A 162 9.61 24.27 7.59
N ALA A 163 9.08 24.91 6.54
CA ALA A 163 9.48 24.64 5.16
C ALA A 163 10.97 24.92 4.94
N GLU A 164 11.45 26.09 5.39
CA GLU A 164 12.85 26.49 5.28
C GLU A 164 13.79 25.47 5.91
N LYS A 165 13.48 24.96 7.11
CA LYS A 165 14.29 23.94 7.79
C LYS A 165 14.35 22.63 7.02
N ILE A 166 13.24 22.21 6.40
CA ILE A 166 13.20 21.00 5.57
C ILE A 166 14.06 21.19 4.31
N ASP A 167 13.95 22.35 3.65
CA ASP A 167 14.71 22.66 2.44
C ASP A 167 16.21 22.75 2.72
N GLN A 168 16.60 23.39 3.83
CA GLN A 168 18.01 23.45 4.26
C GLN A 168 18.59 22.05 4.50
N ALA A 169 17.83 21.17 5.16
CA ALA A 169 18.25 19.79 5.37
C ALA A 169 18.41 19.04 4.02
N ALA A 170 17.46 19.21 3.09
CA ALA A 170 17.53 18.61 1.77
C ALA A 170 18.74 19.09 0.95
N ILE A 171 19.03 20.41 0.96
CA ILE A 171 20.20 20.99 0.30
C ILE A 171 21.50 20.46 0.91
N ALA A 172 21.59 20.37 2.23
CA ALA A 172 22.78 19.87 2.91
C ALA A 172 23.05 18.39 2.55
N ILE A 173 22.01 17.56 2.54
CA ILE A 173 22.11 16.14 2.16
C ILE A 173 22.50 16.00 0.68
N GLY A 174 21.92 16.79 -0.22
CA GLY A 174 22.23 16.72 -1.66
C GLY A 174 23.64 17.20 -2.03
N ARG A 175 24.40 17.77 -1.08
CA ARG A 175 25.78 18.21 -1.25
C ARG A 175 26.82 17.26 -0.65
N LEU A 176 26.40 16.22 0.07
CA LEU A 176 27.28 15.15 0.56
C LEU A 176 27.75 14.28 -0.62
#